data_AF-A0A2N5G7A0-F1
#
_entry.id   AF-A0A2N5G7A0-F1
#
_cell.length_a   1.000
_cell.length_b   1.000
_cell.length_c   1.000
_cell.angle_alpha   90.00
_cell.angle_beta   90.00
_cell.angle_gamma   90.00
#
_symmetry.space_group_name_H-M   'P 1'
#
loop_
_entity.id
_entity.type
_entity.pdbx_description
1 polymer ?
#
loop_
_entity_poly.entity_id
_entity_poly.type
_entity_poly.pdbx_seq_one_letter_code
_entity_poly.pdbx_strand_id
1 'polypeptide(L)'
;MLDFWDLSPFFAEVICPEDDGYSPKPDIEAYEFLQKRYGIQLAIGDQETDLIHARALGMTTCSFQNQNEYADYSFSCYSQFNIF
;
A
#
# COMPACT_ATOMS: atom_id res chain seq x y z
N MET A 1 -4.31 -16.31 2.70
CA MET A 1 -3.76 -15.85 3.99
C MET A 1 -4.79 -15.05 4.78
N LEU A 2 -5.45 -14.07 4.16
CA LEU A 2 -6.46 -13.23 4.84
C LEU A 2 -7.65 -14.03 5.37
N ASP A 3 -8.22 -14.92 4.57
CA ASP A 3 -9.37 -15.75 5.00
C ASP A 3 -9.02 -16.67 6.17
N PHE A 4 -7.80 -17.22 6.18
CA PHE A 4 -7.35 -18.10 7.26
C PHE A 4 -7.31 -17.39 8.62
N TRP A 5 -7.03 -16.09 8.63
CA TRP A 5 -6.96 -15.26 9.84
C TRP A 5 -8.20 -14.39 10.05
N ASP A 6 -9.28 -14.61 9.30
CA ASP A 6 -10.51 -13.80 9.31
C ASP A 6 -10.27 -12.29 9.09
N LEU A 7 -9.25 -11.95 8.29
CA LEU A 7 -8.88 -10.55 8.01
C LEU A 7 -9.55 -9.99 6.76
N SER A 8 -10.10 -10.84 5.89
CA SER A 8 -10.73 -10.42 4.63
C SER A 8 -11.80 -9.33 4.79
N PRO A 9 -12.64 -9.31 5.85
CA PRO A 9 -13.62 -8.24 6.06
C PRO A 9 -13.04 -6.83 6.25
N PHE A 10 -11.75 -6.70 6.56
CA PHE A 10 -11.09 -5.40 6.71
C PHE A 10 -10.59 -4.80 5.39
N PHE A 11 -10.65 -5.55 4.28
CA PHE A 11 -10.19 -5.11 2.98
C PHE A 11 -11.40 -4.88 2.06
N ALA A 12 -11.50 -3.68 1.48
CA ALA A 12 -12.54 -3.39 0.49
C ALA A 12 -12.30 -4.15 -0.83
N GLU A 13 -11.03 -4.31 -1.22
CA GLU A 13 -10.58 -5.05 -2.39
C GLU A 13 -9.12 -5.47 -2.18
N VAL A 14 -8.74 -6.62 -2.71
CA VAL A 14 -7.36 -7.13 -2.69
C VAL A 14 -6.99 -7.43 -4.13
N ILE A 15 -5.87 -6.86 -4.59
CA ILE A 15 -5.33 -7.12 -5.92
C ILE A 15 -4.16 -8.09 -5.79
N CYS A 16 -4.26 -9.21 -6.49
CA CYS A 16 -3.21 -10.17 -6.76
C CYS A 16 -2.80 -10.01 -8.23
N PRO A 17 -1.66 -9.35 -8.56
CA PRO A 17 -1.35 -8.95 -9.93
C PRO A 17 -1.49 -10.08 -10.97
N GLU A 18 -0.98 -11.27 -10.66
CA GLU A 18 -1.07 -12.43 -11.57
C GLU A 18 -2.51 -12.93 -11.80
N ASP A 19 -3.36 -12.87 -10.78
CA ASP A 19 -4.75 -13.35 -10.85
C ASP A 19 -5.69 -12.29 -11.47
N ASP A 20 -5.39 -11.01 -11.25
CA ASP A 20 -6.22 -9.87 -11.66
C ASP A 20 -5.78 -9.23 -12.98
N GLY A 21 -4.73 -9.77 -13.62
CA GLY A 21 -4.25 -9.33 -14.93
C GLY A 21 -3.42 -8.04 -14.92
N TYR A 22 -2.86 -7.68 -13.78
CA TYR A 22 -1.94 -6.55 -13.65
C TYR A 22 -0.48 -7.01 -13.71
N SER A 23 0.39 -6.15 -14.22
CA SER A 23 1.83 -6.38 -14.11
C SER A 23 2.28 -6.29 -12.64
N PRO A 24 3.22 -7.13 -12.18
CA PRO A 24 3.81 -6.96 -10.86
C PRO A 24 4.60 -5.65 -10.80
N LYS A 25 4.96 -5.24 -9.58
CA LYS A 25 5.91 -4.15 -9.38
C LYS A 25 7.17 -4.38 -10.25
N PRO A 26 7.72 -3.34 -10.91
CA PRO A 26 7.52 -1.92 -10.64
C PRO A 26 6.39 -1.22 -11.44
N ASP A 27 5.46 -1.97 -12.00
CA ASP A 27 4.30 -1.36 -12.66
C ASP A 27 3.37 -0.66 -11.65
N ILE A 28 2.82 0.49 -12.05
CA ILE A 28 1.94 1.32 -11.22
C ILE A 28 0.45 1.08 -11.49
N GLU A 29 0.09 0.27 -12.49
CA GLU A 29 -1.29 0.12 -12.97
C GLU A 29 -2.26 -0.29 -11.84
N ALA A 30 -1.86 -1.26 -11.02
CA ALA A 30 -2.67 -1.69 -9.88
C ALA A 30 -2.86 -0.58 -8.83
N TYR A 31 -1.83 0.23 -8.59
CA TYR A 31 -1.91 1.37 -7.66
C TYR A 31 -2.81 2.47 -8.22
N GLU A 32 -2.66 2.79 -9.50
CA GLU A 32 -3.47 3.81 -10.18
C GLU A 32 -4.95 3.41 -10.22
N PHE A 33 -5.24 2.13 -10.48
CA PHE A 33 -6.58 1.57 -10.44
C PHE A 33 -7.24 1.77 -9.07
N LEU A 34 -6.58 1.31 -7.99
CA LEU A 34 -7.12 1.43 -6.63
C LEU A 34 -7.24 2.89 -6.19
N GLN A 35 -6.25 3.73 -6.53
CA GLN A 35 -6.29 5.18 -6.26
C GLN A 35 -7.52 5.83 -6.90
N LYS A 36 -7.76 5.59 -8.21
CA LYS A 36 -8.90 6.15 -8.93
C LYS A 36 -10.23 5.61 -8.42
N ARG A 37 -10.31 4.32 -8.08
CA ARG A 37 -11.55 3.66 -7.65
C ARG A 37 -12.00 4.09 -6.25
N TYR A 38 -11.06 4.21 -5.31
CA TYR A 38 -11.38 4.45 -3.89
C TYR A 38 -10.91 5.81 -3.37
N GLY A 39 -10.22 6.62 -4.19
CA GLY A 39 -9.65 7.90 -3.74
C GLY A 39 -8.55 7.73 -2.69
N ILE A 40 -7.76 6.65 -2.80
CA ILE A 40 -6.71 6.32 -1.83
C ILE A 40 -5.63 7.41 -1.88
N GLN A 41 -5.34 8.02 -0.74
CA GLN A 41 -4.32 9.08 -0.63
C GLN A 41 -3.10 8.64 0.20
N LEU A 42 -3.13 7.46 0.80
CA LEU A 42 -2.08 6.92 1.65
C LEU A 42 -1.71 5.50 1.23
N ALA A 43 -0.42 5.24 1.01
CA ALA A 43 0.15 3.89 0.91
C ALA A 43 1.04 3.58 2.11
N ILE A 44 0.89 2.38 2.68
CA ILE A 44 1.70 1.86 3.78
C ILE A 44 2.40 0.60 3.30
N GLY A 45 3.71 0.51 3.48
CA GLY A 45 4.50 -0.68 3.09
C GLY A 45 5.87 -0.71 3.77
N ASP A 46 6.55 -1.84 3.70
CA ASP A 46 7.86 -2.05 4.32
C ASP A 46 9.01 -2.02 3.31
N GLN A 47 8.71 -2.13 2.01
CA GLN A 47 9.71 -2.12 0.93
C GLN A 47 9.66 -0.82 0.12
N GLU A 48 10.80 -0.42 -0.45
CA GLU A 48 10.89 0.72 -1.39
C GLU A 48 9.90 0.58 -2.55
N THR A 49 9.69 -0.64 -3.03
CA THR A 49 8.77 -0.92 -4.13
C THR A 49 7.30 -0.74 -3.75
N ASP A 50 6.93 -0.68 -2.47
CA ASP A 50 5.57 -0.26 -2.07
C ASP A 50 5.40 1.26 -2.23
N LEU A 51 6.45 2.01 -1.90
CA LEU A 51 6.35 3.45 -1.68
C LEU A 51 6.69 4.27 -2.92
N ILE A 52 7.66 3.83 -3.74
CA ILE A 52 8.10 4.57 -4.94
C ILE A 52 6.94 4.76 -5.93
N HIS A 53 6.09 3.74 -6.11
CA HIS A 53 4.94 3.79 -7.04
C HIS A 53 3.82 4.68 -6.52
N ALA A 54 3.46 4.54 -5.24
CA ALA A 54 2.46 5.41 -4.62
C ALA A 54 2.90 6.88 -4.64
N ARG A 55 4.18 7.15 -4.38
CA ARG A 55 4.75 8.50 -4.44
C ARG A 55 4.70 9.08 -5.86
N ALA A 56 4.98 8.27 -6.88
CA ALA A 56 4.87 8.69 -8.28
C ALA A 56 3.44 9.10 -8.67
N LEU A 57 2.43 8.54 -7.99
CA LEU A 57 1.01 8.88 -8.13
C LEU A 57 0.57 10.04 -7.21
N GLY A 58 1.49 10.70 -6.52
CA GLY A 58 1.21 11.82 -5.62
C GLY A 58 0.51 11.43 -4.31
N MET A 59 0.53 10.15 -3.94
CA MET A 59 0.02 9.69 -2.65
C MET A 59 1.01 10.02 -1.54
N THR A 60 0.50 10.24 -0.34
CA THR A 60 1.30 10.23 0.89
C THR A 60 1.79 8.81 1.16
N THR A 61 3.03 8.66 1.58
CA THR A 61 3.67 7.36 1.77
C THR A 61 4.15 7.16 3.21
N CYS A 62 3.98 5.93 3.68
CA CYS A 62 4.35 5.56 5.04
C CYS A 62 5.15 4.26 5.07
N SER A 63 6.32 4.28 5.69
CA SER A 63 7.08 3.05 5.90
C SER A 63 6.74 2.38 7.22
N PHE A 64 6.57 1.06 7.18
CA PHE A 64 6.44 0.22 8.37
C PHE A 64 7.77 -0.49 8.68
N GLN A 65 8.20 -0.41 9.94
CA GLN A 65 9.41 -1.02 10.53
C GLN A 65 10.77 -0.54 9.99
N ASN A 66 10.85 -0.12 8.73
CA ASN A 66 12.09 0.30 8.08
C ASN A 66 12.15 1.81 7.90
N GLN A 67 13.38 2.36 7.86
CA GLN A 67 13.58 3.67 7.25
C GLN A 67 13.54 3.51 5.74
N ASN A 68 12.88 4.43 5.05
CA ASN A 68 12.70 4.38 3.62
C ASN A 68 12.70 5.80 3.07
N GLU A 69 13.55 6.09 2.09
CA GLU A 69 13.70 7.44 1.53
C GLU A 69 12.45 7.92 0.77
N TYR A 70 11.60 6.97 0.34
CA TYR A 70 10.35 7.26 -0.36
C TYR A 70 9.18 7.51 0.59
N ALA A 71 9.37 7.44 1.91
CA ALA A 71 8.33 7.63 2.92
C ALA A 71 8.27 9.07 3.45
N ASP A 72 7.05 9.62 3.57
CA ASP A 72 6.82 10.90 4.24
C ASP A 72 6.84 10.74 5.77
N TYR A 73 6.51 9.55 6.28
CA TYR A 73 6.61 9.17 7.69
C TYR A 73 6.91 7.68 7.87
N SER A 74 7.38 7.32 9.06
CA SER A 74 7.64 5.92 9.42
C SER A 74 7.14 5.62 10.82
N PHE A 75 6.70 4.38 11.02
CA PHE A 75 6.38 3.84 12.33
C PHE A 75 6.85 2.39 12.42
N SER A 76 7.20 1.93 13.63
CA SER A 76 7.73 0.58 13.83
C SER A 76 6.75 -0.35 14.55
N CYS A 77 5.66 0.20 15.09
CA CYS A 77 4.61 -0.57 15.74
C CYS A 77 3.23 -0.02 15.39
N TYR A 78 2.27 -0.89 15.06
CA TYR A 78 0.90 -0.49 14.75
C TYR A 78 0.22 0.32 15.87
N SER A 79 0.64 0.18 17.14
CA SER A 79 0.13 0.99 18.25
C SER A 79 0.55 2.46 18.20
N GLN A 80 1.53 2.81 17.36
CA GLN A 80 1.99 4.17 17.11
C GLN A 80 1.26 4.81 15.92
N PHE A 81 0.51 4.00 15.16
CA PHE A 81 -0.17 4.47 13.96
C PHE A 81 -1.43 5.24 14.36
N ASN A 82 -1.29 6.56 14.40
CA ASN A 82 -2.40 7.47 14.63
C ASN A 82 -2.91 7.98 13.28
N ILE A 83 -4.16 7.66 12.95
CA ILE A 83 -4.88 8.28 11.84
C ILE A 83 -5.23 9.70 12.32
N PHE A 84 -4.90 10.70 11.49
CA PHE A 84 -5.06 12.14 11.76
C PHE A 84 -6.35 12.52 12.50
#